data_AF-A0A091RSD0-F1
#
_entry.id   AF-A0A091RSD0-F1
#
_cell.length_a   1.000
_cell.length_b   1.000
_cell.length_c   1.000
_cell.angle_alpha   90.00
_cell.angle_beta   90.00
_cell.angle_gamma   90.00
#
_symmetry.space_group_name_H-M   'P 1'
#
loop_
_entity.id
_entity.type
_entity.pdbx_description
1 polymer ?
#
loop_
_entity_poly.entity_id
_entity_poly.type
_entity_poly.pdbx_seq_one_letter_code
_entity_poly.pdbx_strand_id
1 'polypeptide(L)'
;IPQISYASTAPELSDDRRYDFFSRVVPPDSFQAQAMVDIVKALGWNYVSTLASEGNYGEKGVESFMQISREAGGLCIAQSLKIPQDRKDKTIDFDKIIKQLLETPNARAIVIFANDEDIKQILAAAKRADQIGHFLWVGSDTWGSKVSPLLHQEDVAEGAITILPKRATIEGFDTYFTSRTLENNRRNVWFAEYWEENFNCKL
;
A
#
# COMPACT_ATOMS: atom_id res chain seq x y z
N ILE A 1 -15.54 19.38 15.77
CA ILE A 1 -14.69 20.22 14.87
C ILE A 1 -14.54 19.43 13.59
N PRO A 2 -14.95 19.96 12.42
CA PRO A 2 -14.84 19.23 11.16
C PRO A 2 -13.38 18.86 10.83
N GLN A 3 -13.16 17.63 10.38
CA GLN A 3 -11.85 17.11 9.96
C GLN A 3 -11.96 16.57 8.54
N ILE A 4 -11.11 17.04 7.63
CA ILE A 4 -11.05 16.57 6.24
C ILE A 4 -9.70 15.89 5.99
N SER A 5 -9.71 14.56 5.78
CA SER A 5 -8.50 13.79 5.47
C SER A 5 -8.22 13.73 3.96
N TYR A 6 -6.93 13.79 3.62
CA TYR A 6 -6.45 13.67 2.23
C TYR A 6 -5.92 12.28 1.87
N ALA A 7 -5.80 11.36 2.85
CA ALA A 7 -5.16 10.06 2.64
C ALA A 7 -5.80 8.90 3.42
N SER A 8 -6.74 9.15 4.34
CA SER A 8 -7.34 8.07 5.13
C SER A 8 -8.47 7.40 4.35
N THR A 9 -8.21 6.22 3.80
CA THR A 9 -9.12 5.47 2.92
C THR A 9 -9.87 4.34 3.64
N ALA A 10 -9.56 4.04 4.91
CA ALA A 10 -10.22 2.99 5.68
C ALA A 10 -11.77 3.09 5.62
N PRO A 11 -12.50 1.98 5.33
CA PRO A 11 -13.96 2.03 5.15
C PRO A 11 -14.75 2.45 6.40
N GLU A 12 -14.25 2.07 7.58
CA GLU A 12 -14.84 2.40 8.89
C GLU A 12 -14.97 3.90 9.17
N LEU A 13 -14.13 4.74 8.55
CA LEU A 13 -14.22 6.20 8.64
C LEU A 13 -15.47 6.78 7.94
N SER A 14 -16.29 5.93 7.31
CA SER A 14 -17.60 6.29 6.76
C SER A 14 -18.77 5.97 7.70
N ASP A 15 -18.52 5.50 8.93
CA ASP A 15 -19.55 5.35 9.95
C ASP A 15 -19.83 6.71 10.62
N ASP A 16 -20.80 7.46 10.10
CA ASP A 16 -21.22 8.78 10.61
C ASP A 16 -21.76 8.74 12.04
N ARG A 17 -22.07 7.56 12.60
CA ARG A 17 -22.47 7.44 14.02
C ARG A 17 -21.26 7.50 14.95
N ARG A 18 -20.08 7.14 14.45
CA ARG A 18 -18.80 7.15 15.17
C ARG A 18 -17.94 8.35 14.81
N TYR A 19 -18.03 8.81 13.56
CA TYR A 19 -17.16 9.83 12.97
C TYR A 19 -17.98 10.95 12.29
N ASP A 20 -18.98 11.48 13.00
CA ASP A 20 -19.92 12.51 12.55
C ASP A 20 -19.27 13.82 12.02
N PHE A 21 -18.04 14.13 12.42
CA PHE A 21 -17.28 15.29 11.93
C PHE A 21 -16.16 14.94 10.93
N PHE A 22 -16.04 13.68 10.53
CA PHE A 22 -15.01 13.25 9.60
C PHE A 22 -15.47 13.36 8.15
N SER A 23 -14.58 13.80 7.27
CA SER A 23 -14.77 13.83 5.83
C SER A 23 -13.44 13.54 5.15
N ARG A 24 -13.47 13.19 3.87
CA ARG A 24 -12.26 12.92 3.09
C ARG A 24 -12.45 13.26 1.62
N VAL A 25 -11.34 13.59 0.96
CA VAL A 25 -11.29 13.86 -0.49
C VAL A 25 -10.85 12.63 -1.30
N VAL A 26 -10.51 11.53 -0.62
CA VAL A 26 -10.16 10.24 -1.21
C VAL A 26 -11.29 9.23 -1.06
N PRO A 27 -11.48 8.31 -2.03
CA PRO A 27 -12.51 7.28 -1.91
C PRO A 27 -12.19 6.27 -0.79
N PRO A 28 -13.19 5.55 -0.27
CA PRO A 28 -12.96 4.41 0.63
C PRO A 28 -12.17 3.28 -0.05
N ASP A 29 -11.45 2.48 0.74
CA ASP A 29 -10.76 1.27 0.27
C ASP A 29 -11.71 0.22 -0.32
N SER A 30 -13.02 0.29 -0.06
CA SER A 30 -14.00 -0.60 -0.69
C SER A 30 -14.05 -0.42 -2.22
N PHE A 31 -13.87 0.81 -2.71
CA PHE A 31 -13.78 1.08 -4.15
C PHE A 31 -12.46 0.57 -4.74
N GLN A 32 -11.38 0.69 -3.98
CA GLN A 32 -10.09 0.13 -4.36
C GLN A 32 -10.15 -1.41 -4.40
N ALA A 33 -10.74 -2.04 -3.39
CA ALA A 33 -10.94 -3.47 -3.33
C ALA A 33 -11.78 -3.97 -4.52
N GLN A 34 -12.85 -3.25 -4.89
CA GLN A 34 -13.61 -3.55 -6.10
C GLN A 34 -12.74 -3.53 -7.36
N ALA A 35 -11.95 -2.47 -7.54
CA ALA A 35 -11.05 -2.36 -8.69
C ALA A 35 -10.01 -3.50 -8.71
N MET A 36 -9.48 -3.91 -7.55
CA MET A 36 -8.57 -5.07 -7.47
C MET A 36 -9.26 -6.37 -7.89
N VAL A 37 -10.50 -6.61 -7.45
CA VAL A 37 -11.28 -7.79 -7.87
C VAL A 37 -11.48 -7.78 -9.38
N ASP A 38 -11.85 -6.62 -9.94
CA ASP A 38 -12.09 -6.48 -11.38
C ASP A 38 -10.80 -6.75 -12.19
N ILE A 39 -9.65 -6.25 -11.74
CA ILE A 39 -8.34 -6.52 -12.34
C ILE A 39 -8.01 -8.01 -12.30
N VAL A 40 -8.10 -8.64 -11.12
CA VAL A 40 -7.78 -10.06 -10.93
C VAL A 40 -8.65 -10.94 -11.83
N LYS A 41 -9.95 -10.63 -11.91
CA LYS A 41 -10.89 -11.33 -12.80
C LYS A 41 -10.61 -11.08 -14.27
N ALA A 42 -10.29 -9.84 -14.67
CA ALA A 42 -9.97 -9.50 -16.05
C ALA A 42 -8.70 -10.23 -16.56
N LEU A 43 -7.76 -10.50 -15.66
CA LEU A 43 -6.55 -11.28 -15.95
C LEU A 43 -6.79 -12.80 -15.93
N GLY A 44 -8.02 -13.24 -15.64
CA GLY A 44 -8.38 -14.66 -15.56
C GLY A 44 -7.82 -15.37 -14.33
N TRP A 45 -7.35 -14.63 -13.32
CA TRP A 45 -6.86 -15.23 -12.08
C TRP A 45 -8.04 -15.60 -11.19
N ASN A 46 -8.18 -16.88 -10.91
CA ASN A 46 -9.28 -17.44 -10.11
C ASN A 46 -8.82 -18.00 -8.75
N TYR A 47 -7.51 -17.97 -8.48
CA TYR A 47 -6.91 -18.46 -7.24
C TYR A 47 -5.76 -17.54 -6.81
N VAL A 48 -5.98 -16.77 -5.74
CA VAL A 48 -5.06 -15.72 -5.29
C VAL A 48 -4.82 -15.80 -3.79
N SER A 49 -3.70 -15.26 -3.33
CA SER A 49 -3.45 -15.05 -1.90
C SER A 49 -3.56 -13.57 -1.55
N THR A 50 -3.91 -13.26 -0.29
CA THR A 50 -3.97 -11.88 0.19
C THR A 50 -2.97 -11.66 1.31
N LEU A 51 -2.39 -10.46 1.36
CA LEU A 51 -1.45 -10.04 2.40
C LEU A 51 -1.84 -8.66 2.92
N ALA A 52 -2.00 -8.53 4.23
CA ALA A 52 -2.38 -7.26 4.87
C ALA A 52 -1.38 -6.86 5.95
N SER A 53 -1.02 -5.57 6.03
CA SER A 53 -0.48 -5.01 7.27
C SER A 53 -1.57 -5.02 8.35
N GLU A 54 -1.22 -5.46 9.55
CA GLU A 54 -2.11 -5.35 10.70
C GLU A 54 -2.43 -3.87 10.97
N GLY A 55 -3.68 -3.62 11.33
CA GLY A 55 -4.25 -2.28 11.45
C GLY A 55 -5.43 -2.07 10.48
N ASN A 56 -6.16 -0.98 10.71
CA ASN A 56 -7.48 -0.80 10.11
C ASN A 56 -7.45 -0.71 8.57
N TYR A 57 -6.42 -0.09 8.00
CA TYR A 57 -6.26 0.00 6.55
C TYR A 57 -6.06 -1.39 5.91
N GLY A 58 -5.04 -2.13 6.34
CA GLY A 58 -4.70 -3.42 5.71
C GLY A 58 -5.77 -4.47 5.91
N GLU A 59 -6.29 -4.61 7.13
CA GLU A 59 -7.30 -5.62 7.45
C GLU A 59 -8.64 -5.32 6.79
N LYS A 60 -9.12 -4.07 6.83
CA LYS A 60 -10.41 -3.72 6.23
C LYS A 60 -10.34 -3.70 4.70
N GLY A 61 -9.19 -3.37 4.13
CA GLY A 61 -8.95 -3.49 2.69
C GLY A 61 -9.08 -4.93 2.21
N VAL A 62 -8.37 -5.87 2.87
CA VAL A 62 -8.46 -7.31 2.54
C VAL A 62 -9.83 -7.89 2.86
N GLU A 63 -10.47 -7.51 3.97
CA GLU A 63 -11.84 -7.92 4.29
C GLU A 63 -12.83 -7.51 3.19
N SER A 64 -12.73 -6.27 2.72
CA SER A 64 -13.54 -5.75 1.61
C SER A 64 -13.26 -6.53 0.32
N PHE A 65 -11.99 -6.78 -0.01
CA PHE A 65 -11.60 -7.57 -1.18
C PHE A 65 -12.18 -8.98 -1.13
N MET A 66 -12.07 -9.67 0.01
CA MET A 66 -12.60 -11.02 0.19
C MET A 66 -14.13 -11.06 0.07
N GLN A 67 -14.82 -10.08 0.64
CA GLN A 67 -16.28 -9.98 0.57
C GLN A 67 -16.74 -9.78 -0.88
N ILE A 68 -16.17 -8.81 -1.59
CA ILE A 68 -16.48 -8.52 -2.99
C ILE A 68 -16.13 -9.72 -3.88
N SER A 69 -15.00 -10.39 -3.61
CA SER A 69 -14.60 -11.60 -4.34
C SER A 69 -15.64 -12.72 -4.24
N ARG A 70 -16.21 -12.92 -3.04
CA ARG A 70 -17.27 -13.91 -2.79
C ARG A 70 -18.56 -13.55 -3.51
N GLU A 71 -18.96 -12.28 -3.45
CA GLU A 71 -20.18 -11.79 -4.10
C GLU A 71 -20.07 -11.86 -5.64
N ALA A 72 -18.92 -11.51 -6.19
CA ALA A 72 -18.68 -11.54 -7.63
C ALA A 72 -18.55 -12.97 -8.20
N GLY A 73 -18.16 -13.93 -7.36
CA GLY A 73 -17.93 -15.33 -7.74
C GLY A 73 -16.75 -15.55 -8.70
N GLY A 74 -16.29 -16.80 -8.80
CA GLY A 74 -15.22 -17.21 -9.71
C GLY A 74 -13.80 -16.88 -9.26
N LEU A 75 -13.63 -16.42 -8.02
CA LEU A 75 -12.34 -16.12 -7.39
C LEU A 75 -12.26 -16.78 -6.01
N CYS A 76 -11.23 -17.59 -5.80
CA CYS A 76 -10.96 -18.28 -4.54
C CYS A 76 -9.71 -17.68 -3.87
N ILE A 77 -9.80 -17.47 -2.56
CA ILE A 77 -8.67 -17.02 -1.74
C ILE A 77 -7.95 -18.25 -1.19
N ALA A 78 -6.71 -18.46 -1.61
CA ALA A 78 -5.89 -19.60 -1.20
C ALA A 78 -5.49 -19.50 0.27
N GLN A 79 -5.00 -18.32 0.64
CA GLN A 79 -4.64 -17.96 2.01
C GLN A 79 -4.70 -16.45 2.18
N SER A 80 -4.93 -16.03 3.43
CA SER A 80 -4.92 -14.63 3.83
C SER A 80 -3.95 -14.47 5.00
N LEU A 81 -2.81 -13.83 4.71
CA LEU A 81 -1.73 -13.62 5.67
C LEU A 81 -1.74 -12.18 6.19
N LYS A 82 -1.28 -12.01 7.43
CA LYS A 82 -1.15 -10.71 8.09
C LYS A 82 0.29 -10.44 8.47
N ILE A 83 0.73 -9.20 8.30
CA ILE A 83 2.03 -8.68 8.72
C ILE A 83 1.82 -7.97 10.06
N PRO A 84 2.36 -8.48 11.18
CA PRO A 84 2.15 -7.89 12.50
C PRO A 84 2.64 -6.45 12.59
N GLN A 85 1.87 -5.57 13.25
CA GLN A 85 2.24 -4.16 13.40
C GLN A 85 3.18 -3.93 14.61
N ASP A 86 3.12 -4.79 15.62
CA ASP A 86 3.93 -4.62 16.84
C ASP A 86 5.40 -5.02 16.63
N ARG A 87 6.22 -3.99 16.39
CA ARG A 87 7.67 -4.10 16.18
C ARG A 87 8.48 -3.93 17.48
N LYS A 88 7.82 -3.81 18.64
CA LYS A 88 8.49 -3.35 19.88
C LYS A 88 9.47 -4.35 20.49
N ASP A 89 9.40 -5.64 20.14
CA ASP A 89 10.28 -6.66 20.74
C ASP A 89 10.74 -7.78 19.79
N LYS A 90 10.31 -7.79 18.52
CA LYS A 90 10.71 -8.82 17.54
C LYS A 90 10.88 -8.24 16.14
N THR A 91 11.97 -8.62 15.48
CA THR A 91 12.09 -8.50 14.03
C THR A 91 11.00 -9.36 13.40
N ILE A 92 10.13 -8.74 12.59
CA ILE A 92 9.13 -9.47 11.81
C ILE A 92 9.87 -10.44 10.88
N ASP A 93 9.51 -11.73 10.95
CA ASP A 93 10.08 -12.74 10.06
C ASP A 93 9.30 -12.75 8.73
N PHE A 94 9.70 -11.85 7.84
CA PHE A 94 9.15 -11.77 6.48
C PHE A 94 9.47 -13.02 5.65
N ASP A 95 10.57 -13.73 5.95
CA ASP A 95 10.93 -14.96 5.25
C ASP A 95 9.92 -16.08 5.57
N LYS A 96 9.39 -16.11 6.79
CA LYS A 96 8.29 -17.01 7.16
C LYS A 96 7.02 -16.73 6.36
N ILE A 97 6.67 -15.46 6.15
CA ILE A 97 5.50 -15.08 5.34
C ILE A 97 5.66 -15.57 3.91
N ILE A 98 6.84 -15.38 3.30
CA ILE A 98 7.13 -15.90 1.96
C ILE A 98 7.04 -17.42 1.92
N LYS A 99 7.59 -18.12 2.91
CA LYS A 99 7.46 -19.59 3.00
C LYS A 99 5.99 -20.03 3.04
N GLN A 100 5.15 -19.35 3.81
CA GLN A 100 3.72 -19.62 3.85
C GLN A 100 3.06 -19.36 2.50
N LEU A 101 3.37 -18.25 1.82
CA LEU A 101 2.87 -17.99 0.46
C LEU A 101 3.23 -19.11 -0.53
N LEU A 102 4.43 -19.69 -0.40
CA LEU A 102 4.90 -20.81 -1.22
C LEU A 102 4.21 -22.15 -0.91
N GLU A 103 3.51 -22.29 0.22
CA GLU A 103 2.70 -23.50 0.51
C GLU A 103 1.51 -23.65 -0.46
N THR A 104 1.12 -22.57 -1.15
CA THR A 104 0.10 -22.58 -2.20
C THR A 104 0.69 -22.19 -3.56
N PRO A 105 1.48 -23.07 -4.22
CA PRO A 105 2.27 -22.71 -5.41
C PRO A 105 1.42 -22.33 -6.63
N ASN A 106 0.15 -22.74 -6.65
CA ASN A 106 -0.80 -22.37 -7.71
C ASN A 106 -1.35 -20.95 -7.54
N ALA A 107 -1.28 -20.37 -6.34
CA ALA A 107 -1.78 -19.02 -6.03
C ALA A 107 -0.65 -17.99 -6.21
N ARG A 108 -0.18 -17.82 -7.46
CA ARG A 108 0.93 -16.93 -7.78
C ARG A 108 0.59 -15.45 -7.63
N ALA A 109 -0.69 -15.08 -7.82
CA ALA A 109 -1.13 -13.70 -7.67
C ALA A 109 -1.38 -13.34 -6.20
N ILE A 110 -0.71 -12.28 -5.74
CA ILE A 110 -0.73 -11.81 -4.35
C ILE A 110 -1.30 -10.41 -4.29
N VAL A 111 -2.45 -10.27 -3.62
CA VAL A 111 -3.15 -8.99 -3.40
C VAL A 111 -2.66 -8.39 -2.08
N ILE A 112 -2.03 -7.22 -2.14
CA ILE A 112 -1.34 -6.61 -0.99
C ILE A 112 -2.01 -5.29 -0.57
N PHE A 113 -2.50 -5.26 0.67
CA PHE A 113 -2.86 -4.05 1.41
C PHE A 113 -1.89 -3.84 2.57
N ALA A 114 -0.75 -3.21 2.29
CA ALA A 114 0.31 -3.02 3.26
C ALA A 114 0.91 -1.62 3.17
N ASN A 115 1.60 -1.20 4.24
CA ASN A 115 2.35 0.06 4.24
C ASN A 115 3.66 -0.06 3.44
N ASP A 116 4.27 1.10 3.11
CA ASP A 116 5.48 1.18 2.28
C ASP A 116 6.62 0.29 2.78
N GLU A 117 6.87 0.30 4.10
CA GLU A 117 7.97 -0.45 4.70
C GLU A 117 7.72 -1.96 4.67
N ASP A 118 6.49 -2.39 4.94
CA ASP A 118 6.11 -3.80 4.89
C ASP A 118 6.20 -4.35 3.45
N ILE A 119 5.81 -3.57 2.44
CA ILE A 119 5.96 -3.94 1.03
C ILE A 119 7.43 -4.14 0.69
N LYS A 120 8.28 -3.17 1.05
CA LYS A 120 9.73 -3.24 0.82
C LYS A 120 10.34 -4.52 1.41
N GLN A 121 9.97 -4.84 2.64
CA GLN A 121 10.51 -6.00 3.35
C GLN A 121 10.00 -7.33 2.77
N ILE A 122 8.75 -7.38 2.31
CA ILE A 122 8.19 -8.55 1.61
C ILE A 122 8.89 -8.79 0.28
N LEU A 123 9.10 -7.74 -0.52
CA LEU A 123 9.84 -7.85 -1.78
C LEU A 123 11.28 -8.30 -1.54
N ALA A 124 11.93 -7.76 -0.50
CA ALA A 124 13.28 -8.18 -0.11
C ALA A 124 13.33 -9.65 0.36
N ALA A 125 12.31 -10.11 1.09
CA ALA A 125 12.20 -11.51 1.52
C ALA A 125 11.97 -12.45 0.33
N ALA A 126 11.12 -12.07 -0.62
CA ALA A 126 10.91 -12.82 -1.85
C ALA A 126 12.20 -12.92 -2.68
N LYS A 127 13.00 -11.84 -2.73
CA LYS A 127 14.33 -11.84 -3.36
C LYS A 127 15.29 -12.82 -2.68
N ARG A 128 15.37 -12.79 -1.33
CA ARG A 128 16.21 -13.70 -0.55
C ARG A 128 15.82 -15.17 -0.70
N ALA A 129 14.53 -15.43 -0.92
CA ALA A 129 13.99 -16.76 -1.16
C ALA A 129 14.12 -17.23 -2.64
N ASP A 130 14.82 -16.46 -3.48
CA ASP A 130 15.02 -16.75 -4.91
C ASP A 130 13.69 -16.88 -5.69
N GLN A 131 12.70 -16.04 -5.36
CA GLN A 131 11.36 -16.04 -5.94
C GLN A 131 11.13 -14.90 -6.95
N ILE A 132 12.18 -14.45 -7.63
CA ILE A 132 12.09 -13.44 -8.69
C ILE A 132 11.19 -13.97 -9.82
N GLY A 133 10.17 -13.19 -10.21
CA GLY A 133 9.19 -13.56 -11.24
C GLY A 133 8.19 -14.66 -10.85
N HIS A 134 8.27 -15.21 -9.63
CA HIS A 134 7.30 -16.22 -9.18
C HIS A 134 5.95 -15.59 -8.84
N PHE A 135 5.94 -14.59 -7.95
CA PHE A 135 4.74 -13.91 -7.50
C PHE A 135 4.31 -12.80 -8.47
N LEU A 136 3.00 -12.64 -8.64
CA LEU A 136 2.39 -11.56 -9.42
C LEU A 136 1.70 -10.61 -8.45
N TRP A 137 2.26 -9.41 -8.27
CA TRP A 137 1.82 -8.50 -7.22
C TRP A 137 0.66 -7.61 -7.68
N VAL A 138 -0.39 -7.52 -6.87
CA VAL A 138 -1.45 -6.52 -7.00
C VAL A 138 -1.42 -5.61 -5.78
N GLY A 139 -0.84 -4.42 -5.93
CA GLY A 139 -0.61 -3.48 -4.83
C GLY A 139 -1.74 -2.47 -4.66
N SER A 140 -2.08 -2.23 -3.39
CA SER A 140 -2.93 -1.12 -2.95
C SER A 140 -2.31 0.27 -3.21
N ASP A 141 -3.09 1.34 -3.01
CA ASP A 141 -2.69 2.74 -3.25
C ASP A 141 -1.50 3.24 -2.43
N THR A 142 -1.24 2.61 -1.28
CA THR A 142 -0.04 2.88 -0.50
C THR A 142 1.23 2.57 -1.29
N TRP A 143 1.25 1.48 -2.08
CA TRP A 143 2.29 1.23 -3.08
C TRP A 143 2.18 2.27 -4.20
N GLY A 144 1.03 2.31 -4.86
CA GLY A 144 0.74 3.24 -5.96
C GLY A 144 1.90 3.38 -6.94
N SER A 145 2.38 4.61 -7.14
CA SER A 145 3.50 4.93 -8.03
C SER A 145 4.82 5.21 -7.29
N LYS A 146 4.96 4.78 -6.03
CA LYS A 146 6.15 5.07 -5.22
C LYS A 146 7.32 4.17 -5.62
N VAL A 147 8.50 4.77 -5.77
CA VAL A 147 9.76 4.06 -6.06
C VAL A 147 10.45 3.57 -4.78
N SER A 148 10.25 4.26 -3.65
CA SER A 148 10.86 3.93 -2.36
C SER A 148 10.76 2.43 -1.96
N PRO A 149 9.59 1.77 -2.03
CA PRO A 149 9.50 0.35 -1.65
C PRO A 149 10.16 -0.60 -2.65
N LEU A 150 10.56 -0.12 -3.83
CA LEU A 150 11.15 -0.93 -4.90
C LEU A 150 12.67 -0.89 -4.91
N LEU A 151 13.28 0.05 -4.19
CA LEU A 151 14.70 0.32 -4.28
C LEU A 151 15.53 -0.93 -3.89
N HIS A 152 16.28 -1.46 -4.86
CA HIS A 152 17.06 -2.72 -4.80
C HIS A 152 16.24 -4.03 -4.93
N GLN A 153 14.93 -3.96 -5.17
CA GLN A 153 14.03 -5.10 -5.41
C GLN A 153 13.20 -4.94 -6.69
N GLU A 154 13.72 -4.19 -7.67
CA GLU A 154 13.04 -3.85 -8.92
C GLU A 154 12.69 -5.10 -9.74
N ASP A 155 13.58 -6.09 -9.72
CA ASP A 155 13.44 -7.41 -10.36
C ASP A 155 12.29 -8.23 -9.77
N VAL A 156 12.07 -8.16 -8.46
CA VAL A 156 10.96 -8.87 -7.79
C VAL A 156 9.62 -8.18 -8.06
N ALA A 157 9.62 -6.87 -8.17
CA ALA A 157 8.43 -6.06 -8.42
C ALA A 157 8.06 -5.97 -9.90
N GLU A 158 8.87 -6.51 -10.80
CA GLU A 158 8.61 -6.47 -12.24
C GLU A 158 7.25 -7.10 -12.58
N GLY A 159 6.44 -6.37 -13.35
CA GLY A 159 5.09 -6.79 -13.71
C GLY A 159 4.02 -6.56 -12.64
N ALA A 160 4.35 -5.95 -11.50
CA ALA A 160 3.37 -5.57 -10.48
C ALA A 160 2.31 -4.61 -11.05
N ILE A 161 1.05 -4.85 -10.67
CA ILE A 161 -0.07 -3.95 -10.96
C ILE A 161 -0.41 -3.24 -9.66
N THR A 162 -0.33 -1.92 -9.64
CA THR A 162 -0.70 -1.13 -8.47
C THR A 162 -1.86 -0.21 -8.79
N ILE A 163 -2.66 0.09 -7.77
CA ILE A 163 -3.75 1.06 -7.89
C ILE A 163 -3.25 2.39 -7.37
N LEU A 164 -3.72 3.48 -7.96
CA LEU A 164 -3.53 4.81 -7.42
C LEU A 164 -4.80 5.62 -7.68
N PRO A 165 -5.40 6.27 -6.66
CA PRO A 165 -6.47 7.22 -6.87
C PRO A 165 -6.02 8.28 -7.88
N LYS A 166 -6.93 8.66 -8.78
CA LYS A 166 -6.62 9.66 -9.81
C LYS A 166 -6.15 10.97 -9.15
N ARG A 167 -4.94 11.40 -9.49
CA ARG A 167 -4.37 12.68 -9.08
C ARG A 167 -4.41 13.66 -10.24
N ALA A 168 -4.64 14.93 -9.92
CA ALA A 168 -4.53 16.04 -10.86
C ALA A 168 -3.30 16.86 -10.50
N THR A 169 -2.58 17.33 -11.52
CA THR A 169 -1.50 18.30 -11.33
C THR A 169 -2.11 19.65 -10.96
N ILE A 170 -1.53 20.30 -9.95
CA ILE A 170 -1.93 21.64 -9.55
C ILE A 170 -0.98 22.63 -10.21
N GLU A 171 -1.52 23.44 -11.13
CA GLU A 171 -0.74 24.46 -11.83
C GLU A 171 -0.07 25.42 -10.83
N GLY A 172 1.22 25.68 -11.03
CA GLY A 172 2.01 26.57 -10.18
C GLY A 172 2.51 25.97 -8.86
N PHE A 173 2.04 24.78 -8.45
CA PHE A 173 2.53 24.15 -7.20
C PHE A 173 4.02 23.80 -7.28
N ASP A 174 4.47 23.26 -8.41
CA ASP A 174 5.88 22.93 -8.63
C ASP A 174 6.77 24.18 -8.57
N THR A 175 6.33 25.28 -9.21
CA THR A 175 7.03 26.56 -9.15
C THR A 175 7.09 27.08 -7.70
N TYR A 176 5.97 27.02 -6.98
CA TYR A 176 5.94 27.42 -5.57
C TYR A 176 6.87 26.57 -4.70
N PHE A 177 6.85 25.25 -4.85
CA PHE A 177 7.59 24.31 -4.01
C PHE A 177 9.09 24.37 -4.29
N THR A 178 9.49 24.39 -5.56
CA THR A 178 10.90 24.45 -5.98
C THR A 178 11.56 25.81 -5.75
N SER A 179 10.79 26.89 -5.64
CA SER A 179 11.33 28.22 -5.30
C SER A 179 11.61 28.41 -3.80
N ARG A 180 11.33 27.42 -2.94
CA ARG A 180 11.55 27.53 -1.49
C ARG A 180 13.03 27.41 -1.17
N THR A 181 13.52 28.29 -0.31
CA THR A 181 14.88 28.28 0.24
C THR A 181 14.85 28.45 1.75
N LEU A 182 15.97 28.17 2.43
CA LEU A 182 16.09 28.32 3.88
C LEU A 182 15.86 29.78 4.33
N GLU A 183 16.21 30.74 3.48
CA GLU A 183 15.99 32.16 3.77
C GLU A 183 14.51 32.55 3.68
N ASN A 184 13.78 31.97 2.72
CA ASN A 184 12.44 32.41 2.34
C ASN A 184 11.29 31.54 2.88
N ASN A 185 11.57 30.41 3.54
CA ASN A 185 10.57 29.48 4.05
C ASN A 185 10.56 29.33 5.58
N ARG A 186 10.68 30.46 6.29
CA ARG A 186 10.75 30.50 7.77
C ARG A 186 9.48 30.02 8.50
N ARG A 187 8.36 29.88 7.79
CA ARG A 187 7.08 29.44 8.38
C ARG A 187 7.05 27.95 8.69
N ASN A 188 7.81 27.15 7.95
CA ASN A 188 7.82 25.70 8.10
C ASN A 188 9.02 25.33 9.00
N VAL A 189 8.73 24.99 10.26
CA VAL A 189 9.76 24.65 11.25
C VAL A 189 10.52 23.37 10.90
N TRP A 190 9.95 22.50 10.07
CA TRP A 190 10.57 21.26 9.60
C TRP A 190 11.38 21.43 8.31
N PHE A 191 11.42 22.63 7.73
CA PHE A 191 12.06 22.82 6.42
C PHE A 191 13.59 22.70 6.48
N ALA A 192 14.21 23.06 7.61
CA ALA A 192 15.65 22.91 7.80
C ALA A 192 16.05 21.43 7.84
N GLU A 193 15.32 20.62 8.63
CA GLU A 193 15.50 19.16 8.72
C GLU A 193 15.29 18.51 7.35
N TYR A 194 14.19 18.82 6.67
CA TYR A 194 13.94 18.36 5.30
C TYR A 194 15.09 18.70 4.34
N TRP A 195 15.67 19.90 4.45
CA TRP A 195 16.77 20.34 3.59
C TRP A 195 18.05 19.54 3.84
N GLU A 196 18.43 19.34 5.10
CA GLU A 196 19.58 18.50 5.47
C GLU A 196 19.44 17.07 4.96
N GLU A 197 18.26 16.46 5.14
CA GLU A 197 17.98 15.10 4.67
C GLU A 197 17.97 15.01 3.14
N ASN A 198 17.33 15.94 2.45
CA ASN A 198 17.18 15.88 1.00
C ASN A 198 18.49 16.17 0.25
N PHE A 199 19.36 17.02 0.81
CA PHE A 199 20.63 17.40 0.19
C PHE A 199 21.86 16.70 0.82
N ASN A 200 21.67 15.81 1.79
CA ASN A 200 22.73 15.15 2.55
C ASN A 200 23.79 16.14 3.07
N CYS A 201 23.32 17.25 3.64
CA CYS A 201 24.17 18.31 4.19
C CYS A 201 23.84 18.59 5.65
N LYS A 202 24.63 19.48 6.28
CA LYS A 202 24.37 19.99 7.62
C LYS A 202 24.42 21.52 7.60
N LEU A 203 23.39 22.16 8.16
CA LEU A 203 23.22 23.62 8.20
C LEU A 203 23.94 24.28 9.39
#